data_AF-A0A9R0AI89-F1
#
_entry.id   AF-A0A9R0AI89-F1
#
_cell.length_a   1.000
_cell.length_b   1.000
_cell.length_c   1.000
_cell.angle_alpha   90.00
_cell.angle_beta   90.00
_cell.angle_gamma   90.00
#
_symmetry.space_group_name_H-M   'P 1'
#
loop_
_entity.id
_entity.type
_entity.pdbx_description
1 polymer ?
#
loop_
_entity_poly.entity_id
_entity_poly.type
_entity_poly.pdbx_seq_one_letter_code
_entity_poly.pdbx_strand_id
1 'polypeptide(L)'
;MEGSHHLHWCGNVSYKVSGSSCCNGNITLGLSQLVADCCGSVAYNPLNEICCNGSILTRSSTYAKCCGKDMYLTTTHVCCGKNNIFQWKENHSCCGEKTYDETIHCCCSNPTPVVKHKNETCCLKAKDHDKKTEHQPGSPPTRPLPILSDLICGSETYNPHKQMCCSGNLYKASALTKCCGGDAYTLSDDNVLCCNGILHLNVPEQSECVGGVIYTPANTTCQMSTRPRLGEHCCGGQTFNPRTHICCNGHSHNKMNGHFCCGSEVYDHHNQFLKCCSGHLYNLTHLSGKAECCGNLLLQNNKKICCSSSTNSIMYETKPNHHCCGHYYYNTSLWSCCAERLKPTPKPNSLRAEYRLKPLRDLIPEMCNKTVFFGKVESVALENDMRHVLLKVVWQVNMKSEKVIKDPWLHVSLDHCSFPATDNGKTYLWEKNHNGKPVLLSQPVDLTADIYMLYYVCYQKKG
;
A
#
# COMPACT_ATOMS: atom_id res chain seq x y z
N MET A 1 -20.11 -15.56 -0.86
CA MET A 1 -20.10 -14.57 -1.96
C MET A 1 -18.96 -14.97 -2.87
N GLU A 2 -19.30 -15.51 -4.03
CA GLU A 2 -18.35 -15.93 -5.07
C GLU A 2 -17.41 -14.78 -5.41
N GLY A 3 -16.13 -15.11 -5.66
CA GLY A 3 -15.16 -14.19 -6.24
C GLY A 3 -15.65 -13.78 -7.62
N SER A 4 -16.48 -12.74 -7.65
CA SER A 4 -16.90 -12.05 -8.85
C SER A 4 -15.64 -11.67 -9.61
N HIS A 5 -15.40 -12.37 -10.72
CA HIS A 5 -14.84 -11.73 -11.90
C HIS A 5 -15.74 -10.52 -12.16
N HIS A 6 -15.43 -9.38 -11.54
CA HIS A 6 -16.10 -8.13 -11.86
C HIS A 6 -15.67 -7.78 -13.28
N LEU A 7 -16.36 -8.40 -14.23
CA LEU A 7 -16.47 -7.92 -15.58
C LEU A 7 -17.13 -6.56 -15.44
N HIS A 8 -16.35 -5.54 -15.72
CA HIS A 8 -16.85 -4.17 -15.75
C HIS A 8 -17.55 -3.96 -17.08
N TRP A 9 -18.53 -3.07 -17.10
CA TRP A 9 -19.26 -2.72 -18.31
C TRP A 9 -18.72 -1.42 -18.89
N CYS A 10 -18.52 -1.40 -20.20
CA CYS A 10 -18.17 -0.22 -20.98
C CYS A 10 -19.19 -0.10 -22.12
N GLY A 11 -20.12 0.86 -21.99
CA GLY A 11 -21.31 0.86 -22.84
C GLY A 11 -22.05 -0.47 -22.70
N ASN A 12 -22.16 -1.23 -23.79
CA ASN A 12 -22.88 -2.50 -23.84
C ASN A 12 -21.96 -3.73 -23.84
N VAL A 13 -20.66 -3.55 -23.59
CA VAL A 13 -19.66 -4.63 -23.64
C VAL A 13 -19.01 -4.82 -22.27
N SER A 14 -18.91 -6.07 -21.83
CA SER A 14 -18.17 -6.43 -20.62
C SER A 14 -16.67 -6.54 -20.90
N TYR A 15 -15.82 -6.03 -20.00
CA TYR A 15 -14.37 -6.08 -20.13
C TYR A 15 -13.66 -6.37 -18.80
N LYS A 16 -12.40 -6.83 -18.91
CA LYS A 16 -11.53 -7.09 -17.75
C LYS A 16 -10.65 -5.88 -17.49
N VAL A 17 -10.80 -5.28 -16.31
CA VAL A 17 -10.02 -4.10 -15.90
C VAL A 17 -8.51 -4.34 -15.83
N SER A 18 -8.08 -5.60 -15.65
CA SER A 18 -6.66 -5.95 -15.53
C SER A 18 -5.87 -5.83 -16.83
N GLY A 19 -6.53 -5.78 -17.99
CA GLY A 19 -5.87 -5.73 -19.30
C GLY A 19 -6.55 -4.81 -20.31
N SER A 20 -7.57 -4.07 -19.90
CA SER A 20 -8.30 -3.14 -20.76
C SER A 20 -8.88 -1.99 -19.94
N SER A 21 -9.14 -0.88 -20.63
CA SER A 21 -9.67 0.36 -20.06
C SER A 21 -10.87 0.84 -20.86
N CYS A 22 -11.82 1.49 -20.21
CA CYS A 22 -13.00 2.09 -20.82
C CYS A 22 -12.92 3.61 -20.77
N CYS A 23 -13.11 4.26 -21.91
CA CYS A 23 -13.21 5.72 -22.02
C CYS A 23 -14.39 6.08 -22.93
N ASN A 24 -15.35 6.85 -22.41
CA ASN A 24 -16.55 7.28 -23.15
C ASN A 24 -17.26 6.14 -23.92
N GLY A 25 -17.37 4.96 -23.30
CA GLY A 25 -18.02 3.79 -23.90
C GLY A 25 -17.16 2.98 -24.87
N ASN A 26 -15.91 3.38 -25.14
CA ASN A 26 -14.96 2.64 -25.97
C ASN A 26 -13.91 1.92 -25.12
N ILE A 27 -13.60 0.68 -25.51
CA ILE A 27 -12.60 -0.15 -24.84
C ILE A 27 -11.25 0.00 -25.54
N THR A 28 -10.21 0.34 -24.76
CA THR A 28 -8.80 0.28 -25.17
C THR A 28 -8.17 -1.00 -24.62
N LEU A 29 -7.65 -1.85 -25.50
CA LEU A 29 -6.99 -3.11 -25.13
C LEU A 29 -5.52 -2.91 -24.76
N GLY A 30 -4.97 -3.75 -23.89
CA GLY A 30 -3.55 -3.76 -23.53
C GLY A 30 -3.12 -2.71 -22.51
N LEU A 31 -4.06 -1.90 -22.00
CA LEU A 31 -3.85 -0.95 -20.92
C LEU A 31 -4.88 -1.19 -19.83
N SER A 32 -4.42 -1.51 -18.63
CA SER A 32 -5.27 -1.77 -17.46
C SER A 32 -5.96 -0.50 -16.99
N GLN A 33 -7.27 -0.58 -16.71
CA GLN A 33 -8.07 0.53 -16.16
C GLN A 33 -7.46 1.11 -14.89
N LEU A 34 -6.73 0.29 -14.12
CA LEU A 34 -6.11 0.68 -12.86
C LEU A 34 -4.97 1.70 -13.01
N VAL A 35 -4.43 1.86 -14.22
CA VAL A 35 -3.28 2.74 -14.52
C VAL A 35 -3.54 3.65 -15.72
N ALA A 36 -4.76 3.66 -16.24
CA ALA A 36 -5.14 4.42 -17.42
C ALA A 36 -5.84 5.73 -17.04
N ASP A 37 -5.65 6.74 -17.89
CA ASP A 37 -6.47 7.94 -17.93
C ASP A 37 -7.15 8.05 -19.31
N CYS A 38 -8.16 8.90 -19.43
CA CYS A 38 -8.92 9.06 -20.68
C CYS A 38 -8.58 10.35 -21.42
N CYS A 39 -8.31 10.21 -22.72
CA CYS A 39 -8.22 11.32 -23.67
C CYS A 39 -9.37 11.18 -24.67
N GLY A 40 -10.52 11.77 -24.34
CA GLY A 40 -11.75 11.50 -25.08
C GLY A 40 -12.17 10.04 -24.93
N SER A 41 -12.31 9.31 -26.04
CA SER A 41 -12.72 7.90 -26.05
C SER A 41 -11.55 6.90 -26.08
N VAL A 42 -10.31 7.37 -25.95
CA VAL A 42 -9.11 6.54 -25.97
C VAL A 42 -8.41 6.61 -24.61
N ALA A 43 -8.06 5.46 -24.06
CA ALA A 43 -7.30 5.37 -22.82
C ALA A 43 -5.79 5.52 -23.11
N TYR A 44 -5.08 6.23 -22.24
CA TYR A 44 -3.63 6.42 -22.34
C TYR A 44 -2.96 6.22 -20.99
N ASN A 45 -1.65 5.97 -20.99
CA ASN A 45 -0.87 5.80 -19.77
C ASN A 45 -0.28 7.15 -19.33
N PRO A 46 -0.82 7.80 -18.28
CA PRO A 46 -0.39 9.14 -17.86
C PRO A 46 1.05 9.23 -17.37
N LEU A 47 1.71 8.08 -17.10
CA LEU A 47 3.13 8.05 -16.75
C LEU A 47 4.03 8.36 -17.96
N ASN A 48 3.66 7.88 -19.13
CA ASN A 48 4.50 7.98 -20.33
C ASN A 48 3.89 8.91 -21.38
N GLU A 49 2.64 9.29 -21.21
CA GLU A 49 1.85 10.05 -22.17
C GLU A 49 1.07 11.18 -21.48
N ILE A 50 0.62 12.15 -22.27
CA ILE A 50 -0.18 13.29 -21.82
C ILE A 50 -1.26 13.57 -22.87
N CYS A 51 -2.48 13.86 -22.42
CA CYS A 51 -3.57 14.29 -23.30
C CYS A 51 -3.62 15.82 -23.37
N CYS A 52 -3.40 16.39 -24.56
CA CYS A 52 -3.51 17.82 -24.82
C CYS A 52 -4.66 18.08 -25.79
N ASN A 53 -5.79 18.56 -25.26
CA ASN A 53 -6.99 18.92 -26.01
C ASN A 53 -7.43 17.84 -27.03
N GLY A 54 -7.48 16.58 -26.56
CA GLY A 54 -7.88 15.41 -27.35
C GLY A 54 -6.75 14.68 -28.07
N SER A 55 -5.53 15.23 -28.10
CA SER A 55 -4.36 14.58 -28.68
C SER A 55 -3.52 13.90 -27.61
N ILE A 56 -3.26 12.59 -27.76
CA ILE A 56 -2.34 11.85 -26.89
C ILE A 56 -0.91 12.06 -27.42
N LEU A 57 -0.03 12.61 -26.59
CA LEU A 57 1.37 12.88 -26.89
C LEU A 57 2.27 12.09 -25.93
N THR A 58 3.40 11.57 -26.44
CA THR A 58 4.41 10.94 -25.58
C THR A 58 5.14 12.01 -24.76
N ARG A 59 5.26 11.79 -23.45
CA ARG A 59 5.98 12.70 -22.55
C ARG A 59 7.48 12.64 -22.85
N SER A 60 8.06 13.81 -23.12
CA SER A 60 9.51 14.00 -23.15
C SER A 60 10.10 14.31 -21.76
N SER A 61 9.25 14.73 -20.81
CA SER A 61 9.62 15.08 -19.45
C SER A 61 8.43 14.98 -18.50
N THR A 62 8.71 14.85 -17.21
CA THR A 62 7.71 14.98 -16.13
C THR A 62 7.24 16.41 -15.92
N TYR A 63 8.00 17.41 -16.40
CA TYR A 63 7.61 18.82 -16.42
C TYR A 63 6.79 19.21 -17.66
N ALA A 64 6.44 18.23 -18.50
CA ALA A 64 5.59 18.46 -19.65
C ALA A 64 4.15 18.80 -19.23
N LYS A 65 3.62 19.89 -19.79
CA LYS A 65 2.25 20.38 -19.66
C LYS A 65 1.67 20.71 -21.04
N CYS A 66 0.36 20.88 -21.11
CA CYS A 66 -0.34 21.22 -22.34
C CYS A 66 -0.60 22.73 -22.42
N CYS A 67 -0.40 23.29 -23.61
CA CYS A 67 -0.86 24.61 -24.02
C CYS A 67 -1.76 24.41 -25.25
N GLY A 68 -3.07 24.32 -25.04
CA GLY A 68 -3.99 23.87 -26.08
C GLY A 68 -3.71 22.41 -26.48
N LYS A 69 -3.39 22.20 -27.76
CA LYS A 69 -3.05 20.86 -28.31
C LYS A 69 -1.58 20.50 -28.18
N ASP A 70 -0.73 21.48 -27.87
CA ASP A 70 0.73 21.32 -27.91
C ASP A 70 1.28 21.06 -26.51
N MET A 71 2.33 20.25 -26.45
CA MET A 71 3.08 19.98 -25.23
C MET A 71 4.24 20.97 -25.09
N TYR A 72 4.40 21.56 -23.91
CA TYR A 72 5.54 22.40 -23.56
C TYR A 72 6.17 21.99 -22.22
N LEU A 73 7.42 22.36 -22.01
CA LEU A 73 8.14 22.11 -20.75
C LEU A 73 8.07 23.34 -19.86
N THR A 74 7.55 23.20 -18.63
CA THR A 74 7.43 24.33 -17.69
C THR A 74 8.78 24.85 -17.18
N THR A 75 9.87 24.10 -17.40
CA THR A 75 11.23 24.49 -17.03
C THR A 75 11.86 25.47 -18.02
N THR A 76 11.35 25.52 -19.25
CA THR A 76 11.93 26.34 -20.33
C THR A 76 10.91 27.24 -21.02
N HIS A 77 9.62 27.00 -20.82
CA HIS A 77 8.56 27.72 -21.50
C HIS A 77 7.39 28.02 -20.56
N VAL A 78 6.60 29.02 -20.94
CA VAL A 78 5.34 29.41 -20.30
C VAL A 78 4.23 29.44 -21.36
N CYS A 79 3.05 28.99 -20.98
CA CYS A 79 1.84 29.09 -21.82
C CYS A 79 1.00 30.29 -21.37
N CYS A 80 0.70 31.21 -22.29
CA CYS A 80 -0.18 32.34 -22.05
C CYS A 80 -1.46 32.22 -22.90
N GLY A 81 -2.59 32.57 -22.30
CA GLY A 81 -3.91 32.45 -22.94
C GLY A 81 -4.26 30.98 -23.17
N LYS A 82 -4.72 30.65 -24.38
CA LYS A 82 -5.14 29.28 -24.70
C LYS A 82 -4.01 28.42 -25.26
N ASN A 83 -3.23 28.96 -26.21
CA ASN A 83 -2.31 28.17 -27.04
C ASN A 83 -0.94 28.84 -27.29
N ASN A 84 -0.60 29.95 -26.61
CA ASN A 84 0.62 30.69 -26.91
C ASN A 84 1.77 30.28 -26.00
N ILE A 85 2.75 29.56 -26.55
CA ILE A 85 3.94 29.10 -25.82
C ILE A 85 5.07 30.09 -26.04
N PHE A 86 5.64 30.61 -24.96
CA PHE A 86 6.79 31.51 -24.96
C PHE A 86 7.96 30.87 -24.22
N GLN A 87 9.19 31.21 -24.60
CA GLN A 87 10.37 30.89 -23.81
C GLN A 87 10.26 31.55 -22.44
N TRP A 88 10.56 30.79 -21.39
CA TRP A 88 10.57 31.29 -20.03
C TRP A 88 11.74 32.28 -19.88
N LYS A 89 11.45 33.40 -19.23
CA LYS A 89 12.44 34.41 -18.86
C LYS A 89 12.18 34.77 -17.40
N GLU A 90 13.24 35.02 -16.66
CA GLU A 90 13.13 35.57 -15.32
C GLU A 90 12.32 36.87 -15.34
N ASN A 91 11.50 37.05 -14.31
CA ASN A 91 10.60 38.19 -14.15
C ASN A 91 9.57 38.38 -15.28
N HIS A 92 9.30 37.37 -16.12
CA HIS A 92 8.26 37.47 -17.14
C HIS A 92 7.00 36.70 -16.73
N SER A 93 5.86 37.38 -16.81
CA SER A 93 4.54 36.86 -16.45
C SER A 93 3.58 36.95 -17.64
N CYS A 94 2.49 36.17 -17.63
CA CYS A 94 1.48 36.23 -18.69
C CYS A 94 0.50 37.39 -18.47
N CYS A 95 0.18 38.11 -19.54
CA CYS A 95 -0.96 39.03 -19.61
C CYS A 95 -1.80 38.70 -20.84
N GLY A 96 -2.90 37.98 -20.64
CA GLY A 96 -3.70 37.45 -21.73
C GLY A 96 -2.90 36.47 -22.57
N GLU A 97 -2.69 36.80 -23.85
CA GLU A 97 -2.03 35.93 -24.84
C GLU A 97 -0.53 36.20 -25.00
N LYS A 98 0.05 37.13 -24.24
CA LYS A 98 1.46 37.53 -24.34
C LYS A 98 2.16 37.49 -22.99
N THR A 99 3.49 37.45 -22.99
CA THR A 99 4.31 37.67 -21.80
C THR A 99 4.67 39.15 -21.64
N TYR A 100 4.91 39.58 -20.40
CA TYR A 100 5.42 40.90 -20.07
C TYR A 100 6.43 40.81 -18.93
N ASP A 101 7.36 41.76 -18.88
CA ASP A 101 8.33 41.91 -17.80
C ASP A 101 7.66 42.55 -16.58
N GLU A 102 7.54 41.78 -15.50
CA GLU A 102 6.90 42.17 -14.25
C GLU A 102 7.74 43.15 -13.43
N THR A 103 9.00 43.43 -13.78
CA THR A 103 9.80 44.46 -13.11
C THR A 103 9.37 45.85 -13.54
N ILE A 104 9.08 46.05 -14.83
CA ILE A 104 8.78 47.34 -15.48
C ILE A 104 7.31 47.51 -15.86
N HIS A 105 6.59 46.42 -16.10
CA HIS A 105 5.19 46.45 -16.53
C HIS A 105 4.27 45.72 -15.55
N CYS A 106 2.97 45.90 -15.75
CA CYS A 106 1.92 45.19 -15.05
C CYS A 106 0.77 44.84 -16.00
N CYS A 107 0.02 43.78 -15.68
CA CYS A 107 -1.15 43.36 -16.44
C CYS A 107 -2.45 43.92 -15.86
N CYS A 108 -3.16 44.76 -16.62
CA CYS A 108 -4.50 45.21 -16.26
C CYS A 108 -5.55 44.34 -16.98
N SER A 109 -6.53 43.82 -16.23
CA SER A 109 -7.51 42.85 -16.73
C SER A 109 -8.88 43.44 -17.09
N ASN A 110 -9.00 44.77 -17.22
CA ASN A 110 -10.30 45.45 -17.45
C ASN A 110 -10.25 46.38 -18.67
N PRO A 111 -11.08 46.17 -19.72
CA PRO A 111 -11.98 45.04 -20.02
C PRO A 111 -11.28 43.85 -20.73
N THR A 112 -10.04 44.04 -21.18
CA THR A 112 -9.18 43.00 -21.79
C THR A 112 -7.79 43.06 -21.16
N PRO A 113 -7.00 41.97 -21.17
CA PRO A 113 -5.64 41.97 -20.66
C PRO A 113 -4.76 42.94 -21.47
N VAL A 114 -4.28 44.01 -20.82
CA VAL A 114 -3.36 44.98 -21.42
C VAL A 114 -2.15 45.16 -20.50
N VAL A 115 -0.97 45.16 -21.11
CA VAL A 115 0.31 45.44 -20.43
C VAL A 115 0.50 46.95 -20.34
N LYS A 116 0.71 47.48 -19.13
CA LYS A 116 1.01 48.89 -18.88
C LYS A 116 2.32 49.06 -18.12
N HIS A 117 2.99 50.20 -18.28
CA HIS A 117 4.20 50.50 -17.53
C HIS A 117 3.86 50.80 -16.07
N LYS A 118 4.65 50.33 -15.10
CA LYS A 118 4.38 50.55 -13.67
C LYS A 118 4.40 52.02 -13.25
N ASN A 119 5.12 52.87 -13.99
CA ASN A 119 5.18 54.32 -13.76
C ASN A 119 3.82 55.00 -14.04
N GLU A 120 2.98 54.38 -14.86
CA GLU A 120 1.58 54.76 -15.00
C GLU A 120 0.81 54.01 -13.92
N THR A 121 0.25 54.69 -12.92
CA THR A 121 -0.54 54.13 -11.81
C THR A 121 -1.23 52.82 -12.18
N CYS A 122 -0.60 51.70 -11.80
CA CYS A 122 -1.00 50.40 -12.27
C CYS A 122 -2.41 50.08 -11.75
N CYS A 123 -3.38 50.13 -12.67
CA CYS A 123 -4.81 49.86 -12.48
C CYS A 123 -5.47 50.54 -11.24
N LEU A 124 -5.72 51.86 -11.30
CA LEU A 124 -6.71 52.54 -10.44
C LEU A 124 -8.12 52.39 -11.05
N LYS A 125 -9.23 51.99 -10.41
CA LYS A 125 -9.61 51.47 -9.08
C LYS A 125 -10.93 50.68 -9.25
N ALA A 126 -11.09 49.57 -8.54
CA ALA A 126 -12.34 49.27 -7.84
C ALA A 126 -12.01 49.29 -6.33
N LYS A 127 -12.81 49.98 -5.52
CA LYS A 127 -12.53 50.31 -4.12
C LYS A 127 -12.53 49.08 -3.20
N ASP A 128 -11.67 49.17 -2.17
CA ASP A 128 -11.67 48.54 -0.83
C ASP A 128 -11.76 47.00 -0.69
N HIS A 129 -10.67 46.36 -0.24
CA HIS A 129 -10.41 46.28 1.21
C HIS A 129 -8.97 45.83 1.50
N ASP A 130 -8.45 46.48 2.53
CA ASP A 130 -7.12 46.45 3.13
C ASP A 130 -6.75 45.12 3.80
N LYS A 131 -5.53 44.62 3.51
CA LYS A 131 -4.44 44.29 4.48
C LYS A 131 -3.52 43.17 3.96
N LYS A 132 -2.31 43.57 3.54
CA LYS A 132 -1.12 42.74 3.64
C LYS A 132 -0.43 43.07 4.97
N THR A 133 -0.02 42.05 5.71
CA THR A 133 1.02 42.19 6.74
C THR A 133 2.02 41.08 6.51
N GLU A 134 3.25 41.50 6.21
CA GLU A 134 4.46 40.69 6.17
C GLU A 134 4.77 40.12 7.56
N HIS A 135 5.39 38.94 7.63
CA HIS A 135 6.37 38.57 8.67
C HIS A 135 7.30 37.48 8.10
N GLN A 136 8.62 37.69 8.22
CA GLN A 136 9.62 36.62 8.26
C GLN A 136 10.35 36.63 9.63
N PRO A 137 11.40 35.82 9.90
CA PRO A 137 11.31 34.71 10.85
C PRO A 137 12.24 34.86 12.06
N GLY A 138 11.85 34.34 13.23
CA GLY A 138 12.70 34.25 14.42
C GLY A 138 13.15 32.82 14.70
N SER A 139 14.45 32.64 14.90
CA SER A 139 15.11 31.39 15.33
C SER A 139 15.46 31.46 16.85
N PRO A 140 16.17 30.47 17.46
CA PRO A 140 15.69 29.62 18.54
C PRO A 140 16.31 29.92 19.93
N PRO A 141 15.92 29.21 21.02
CA PRO A 141 16.80 29.06 22.18
C PRO A 141 17.18 27.60 22.50
N THR A 142 18.27 27.49 23.25
CA THR A 142 19.14 26.33 23.46
C THR A 142 19.07 25.83 24.91
N ARG A 143 19.14 24.48 25.09
CA ARG A 143 19.62 23.66 26.25
C ARG A 143 18.80 23.61 27.55
N PRO A 144 18.87 22.54 28.41
CA PRO A 144 19.79 21.37 28.47
C PRO A 144 19.13 19.96 28.69
N LEU A 145 19.94 18.89 28.81
CA LEU A 145 19.64 17.46 29.15
C LEU A 145 20.01 17.15 30.64
N PRO A 146 19.67 15.98 31.25
CA PRO A 146 18.34 15.41 31.53
C PRO A 146 18.23 14.77 32.97
N ILE A 147 17.16 15.00 33.76
CA ILE A 147 16.84 14.13 34.92
C ILE A 147 15.32 13.95 35.11
N LEU A 148 14.88 12.69 35.00
CA LEU A 148 13.66 12.04 35.55
C LEU A 148 12.31 12.78 35.43
N SER A 149 12.06 13.52 34.35
CA SER A 149 10.79 14.24 34.12
C SER A 149 10.21 14.13 32.70
N ASP A 150 10.74 13.25 31.84
CA ASP A 150 10.34 13.15 30.43
C ASP A 150 9.27 12.08 30.12
N LEU A 151 8.49 11.66 31.12
CA LEU A 151 7.32 10.82 30.85
C LEU A 151 6.16 11.74 30.45
N ILE A 152 6.09 11.99 29.14
CA ILE A 152 5.05 12.80 28.51
C ILE A 152 3.97 11.85 27.96
N CYS A 153 2.72 12.14 28.29
CA CYS A 153 1.55 11.51 27.72
C CYS A 153 0.78 12.56 26.90
N GLY A 154 0.80 12.42 25.57
CA GLY A 154 0.26 13.45 24.69
C GLY A 154 1.11 14.72 24.75
N SER A 155 0.61 15.75 25.43
CA SER A 155 1.30 17.03 25.67
C SER A 155 1.58 17.33 27.15
N GLU A 156 1.24 16.40 28.06
CA GLU A 156 1.35 16.61 29.51
C GLU A 156 2.36 15.65 30.16
N THR A 157 3.09 16.11 31.17
CA THR A 157 3.99 15.26 31.96
C THR A 157 3.20 14.48 33.02
N TYR A 158 3.59 13.24 33.31
CA TYR A 158 2.88 12.41 34.29
C TYR A 158 3.80 11.55 35.15
N ASN A 159 3.30 11.17 36.33
CA ASN A 159 4.01 10.30 37.25
C ASN A 159 3.58 8.83 37.07
N PRO A 160 4.46 7.93 36.60
CA PRO A 160 4.10 6.54 36.32
C PRO A 160 3.73 5.72 37.57
N HIS A 161 4.06 6.20 38.78
CA HIS A 161 3.67 5.56 40.05
C HIS A 161 2.26 5.91 40.51
N LYS A 162 1.65 6.95 39.92
CA LYS A 162 0.29 7.42 40.26
C LYS A 162 -0.64 7.43 39.05
N GLN A 163 -0.08 7.47 37.85
CA GLN A 163 -0.79 7.71 36.61
C GLN A 163 -0.26 6.78 35.51
N MET A 164 -1.15 6.35 34.62
CA MET A 164 -0.86 5.51 33.48
C MET A 164 -1.29 6.25 32.21
N CYS A 165 -0.44 6.21 31.18
CA CYS A 165 -0.73 6.82 29.88
C CYS A 165 -1.24 5.76 28.89
N CYS A 166 -2.41 6.00 28.28
CA CYS A 166 -2.96 5.16 27.23
C CYS A 166 -3.18 6.01 25.96
N SER A 167 -2.38 5.76 24.92
CA SER A 167 -2.37 6.48 23.63
C SER A 167 -2.59 8.01 23.72
N GLY A 168 -1.93 8.67 24.69
CA GLY A 168 -1.97 10.13 24.86
C GLY A 168 -2.93 10.64 25.93
N ASN A 169 -3.71 9.77 26.57
CA ASN A 169 -4.64 10.11 27.65
C ASN A 169 -4.13 9.62 29.01
N LEU A 170 -4.31 10.44 30.06
CA LEU A 170 -3.86 10.14 31.41
C LEU A 170 -4.96 9.53 32.29
N TYR A 171 -4.65 8.39 32.90
CA TYR A 171 -5.50 7.67 33.84
C TYR A 171 -4.81 7.48 35.18
N LYS A 172 -5.56 7.19 36.23
CA LYS A 172 -4.98 6.82 37.53
C LYS A 172 -4.41 5.40 37.44
N ALA A 173 -3.15 5.23 37.86
CA ALA A 173 -2.49 3.92 37.85
C ALA A 173 -2.92 3.09 39.07
N SER A 174 -3.27 1.83 38.82
CA SER A 174 -3.37 0.78 39.83
C SER A 174 -2.76 -0.51 39.26
N ALA A 175 -2.44 -1.48 40.12
CA ALA A 175 -1.87 -2.75 39.69
C ALA A 175 -2.80 -3.58 38.76
N LEU A 176 -4.10 -3.26 38.76
CA LEU A 176 -5.13 -3.98 38.01
C LEU A 176 -5.62 -3.20 36.78
N THR A 177 -5.16 -1.97 36.59
CA THR A 177 -5.57 -1.12 35.46
C THR A 177 -4.72 -1.42 34.23
N LYS A 178 -5.37 -1.64 33.09
CA LYS A 178 -4.77 -1.92 31.78
C LYS A 178 -5.22 -0.89 30.74
N CYS A 179 -4.35 -0.60 29.78
CA CYS A 179 -4.73 0.20 28.61
C CYS A 179 -5.44 -0.66 27.55
N CYS A 180 -6.41 -0.04 26.89
CA CYS A 180 -7.03 -0.51 25.67
C CYS A 180 -7.06 0.63 24.64
N GLY A 181 -6.01 0.73 23.83
CA GLY A 181 -5.83 1.88 22.95
C GLY A 181 -5.73 3.19 23.74
N GLY A 182 -6.66 4.12 23.47
CA GLY A 182 -6.75 5.41 24.16
C GLY A 182 -7.43 5.37 25.52
N ASP A 183 -8.06 4.25 25.89
CA ASP A 183 -8.84 4.10 27.11
C ASP A 183 -8.13 3.23 28.15
N ALA A 184 -8.51 3.35 29.42
CA ALA A 184 -8.07 2.46 30.49
C ALA A 184 -9.26 1.74 31.14
N TYR A 185 -9.04 0.50 31.56
CA TYR A 185 -10.01 -0.31 32.30
C TYR A 185 -9.31 -1.12 33.38
N THR A 186 -10.04 -1.52 34.41
CA THR A 186 -9.54 -2.36 35.51
C THR A 186 -9.96 -3.80 35.28
N LEU A 187 -9.12 -4.76 35.66
CA LEU A 187 -9.47 -6.20 35.62
C LEU A 187 -10.66 -6.58 36.51
N SER A 188 -11.11 -5.67 37.38
CA SER A 188 -12.29 -5.80 38.24
C SER A 188 -13.54 -5.17 37.63
N ASP A 189 -13.44 -4.55 36.45
CA ASP A 189 -14.59 -3.97 35.77
C ASP A 189 -15.41 -5.10 35.13
N ASP A 190 -16.64 -5.29 35.61
CA ASP A 190 -17.54 -6.31 35.09
C ASP A 190 -17.98 -5.99 33.66
N ASN A 191 -18.11 -7.02 32.82
CA ASN A 191 -18.61 -6.91 31.44
C ASN A 191 -17.82 -5.94 30.55
N VAL A 192 -16.51 -5.85 30.73
CA VAL A 192 -15.61 -5.02 29.90
C VAL A 192 -14.63 -5.90 29.12
N LEU A 193 -14.48 -5.65 27.81
CA LEU A 193 -13.53 -6.37 26.96
C LEU A 193 -12.76 -5.41 26.06
N CYS A 194 -11.43 -5.49 26.12
CA CYS A 194 -10.57 -4.79 25.17
C CYS A 194 -10.37 -5.64 23.90
N CYS A 195 -10.74 -5.10 22.73
CA CYS A 195 -10.55 -5.79 21.46
C CYS A 195 -9.96 -4.86 20.39
N ASN A 196 -8.83 -5.26 19.80
CA ASN A 196 -8.09 -4.48 18.80
C ASN A 196 -7.82 -3.00 19.19
N GLY A 197 -7.61 -2.73 20.48
CA GLY A 197 -7.36 -1.38 20.98
C GLY A 197 -8.62 -0.50 21.14
N ILE A 198 -9.81 -1.08 21.09
CA ILE A 198 -11.08 -0.42 21.41
C ILE A 198 -11.65 -1.06 22.67
N LEU A 199 -12.02 -0.24 23.66
CA LEU A 199 -12.63 -0.71 24.89
C LEU A 199 -14.14 -0.86 24.70
N HIS A 200 -14.66 -2.07 24.90
CA HIS A 200 -16.08 -2.35 24.79
C HIS A 200 -16.69 -2.57 26.18
N LEU A 201 -17.77 -1.84 26.46
CA LEU A 201 -18.54 -1.89 27.71
C LEU A 201 -19.78 -2.77 27.54
N ASN A 202 -20.27 -3.34 28.64
CA ASN A 202 -21.46 -4.20 28.70
C ASN A 202 -21.38 -5.45 27.79
N VAL A 203 -20.19 -6.03 27.68
CA VAL A 203 -19.94 -7.26 26.94
C VAL A 203 -20.26 -8.47 27.83
N PRO A 204 -21.08 -9.45 27.38
CA PRO A 204 -21.45 -10.60 28.20
C PRO A 204 -20.25 -11.34 28.79
N GLU A 205 -20.35 -11.78 30.05
CA GLU A 205 -19.36 -12.67 30.68
C GLU A 205 -19.05 -13.87 29.77
N GLN A 206 -17.76 -14.21 29.63
CA GLN A 206 -17.20 -15.23 28.70
C GLN A 206 -17.07 -14.81 27.22
N SER A 207 -17.22 -13.53 26.89
CA SER A 207 -16.90 -13.07 25.52
C SER A 207 -15.39 -12.97 25.31
N GLU A 208 -14.93 -13.36 24.12
CA GLU A 208 -13.51 -13.38 23.78
C GLU A 208 -13.24 -12.53 22.54
N CYS A 209 -12.10 -11.84 22.52
CA CYS A 209 -11.60 -11.15 21.34
C CYS A 209 -10.65 -12.07 20.58
N VAL A 210 -11.05 -12.52 19.37
CA VAL A 210 -10.20 -13.34 18.51
C VAL A 210 -10.00 -12.62 17.18
N GLY A 211 -8.76 -12.34 16.81
CA GLY A 211 -8.45 -11.65 15.54
C GLY A 211 -9.04 -10.24 15.42
N GLY A 212 -9.33 -9.56 16.54
CA GLY A 212 -9.92 -8.22 16.55
C GLY A 212 -11.44 -8.16 16.39
N VAL A 213 -12.12 -9.31 16.49
CA VAL A 213 -13.59 -9.43 16.51
C VAL A 213 -14.04 -9.92 17.88
N ILE A 214 -15.08 -9.30 18.45
CA ILE A 214 -15.72 -9.76 19.69
C ILE A 214 -16.62 -10.94 19.39
N TYR A 215 -16.31 -12.09 19.97
CA TYR A 215 -17.15 -13.26 19.98
C TYR A 215 -17.95 -13.27 21.27
N THR A 216 -19.23 -12.94 21.19
CA THR A 216 -20.16 -13.15 22.30
C THR A 216 -20.79 -14.55 22.21
N PRO A 217 -21.25 -15.12 23.33
CA PRO A 217 -22.03 -16.36 23.34
C PRO A 217 -23.28 -16.32 22.42
N ALA A 218 -23.77 -15.13 22.07
CA ALA A 218 -24.92 -14.91 21.18
C ALA A 218 -24.54 -14.62 19.71
N ASN A 219 -23.38 -14.01 19.44
CA ASN A 219 -22.99 -13.55 18.09
C ASN A 219 -22.18 -14.56 17.28
N THR A 220 -21.92 -15.76 17.80
CA THR A 220 -21.27 -16.84 17.05
C THR A 220 -22.25 -17.52 16.08
N THR A 221 -23.05 -16.76 15.35
CA THR A 221 -23.90 -17.30 14.29
C THR A 221 -23.06 -17.32 13.01
N CYS A 222 -22.84 -18.50 12.39
CA CYS A 222 -22.32 -18.52 11.02
C CYS A 222 -23.30 -17.75 10.10
N GLN A 223 -22.87 -17.36 8.90
CA GLN A 223 -23.50 -16.34 8.04
C GLN A 223 -24.98 -16.57 7.63
N MET A 224 -25.67 -17.58 8.19
CA MET A 224 -26.99 -17.44 8.84
C MET A 224 -27.30 -18.71 9.69
N SER A 225 -27.67 -18.50 10.97
CA SER A 225 -28.52 -19.36 11.82
C SER A 225 -27.97 -20.45 12.76
N THR A 226 -26.66 -20.77 12.83
CA THR A 226 -26.18 -21.80 13.78
C THR A 226 -24.93 -21.42 14.57
N ARG A 227 -24.95 -21.70 15.87
CA ARG A 227 -23.81 -21.59 16.79
C ARG A 227 -22.87 -22.80 16.64
N PRO A 228 -21.56 -22.62 16.33
CA PRO A 228 -20.60 -23.70 16.31
C PRO A 228 -20.50 -24.39 17.69
N ARG A 229 -20.44 -25.72 17.69
CA ARG A 229 -20.11 -26.50 18.89
C ARG A 229 -18.61 -26.37 19.21
N LEU A 230 -18.21 -26.69 20.44
CA LEU A 230 -16.79 -26.77 20.81
C LEU A 230 -16.04 -27.70 19.84
N GLY A 231 -15.03 -27.17 19.14
CA GLY A 231 -14.25 -27.89 18.13
C GLY A 231 -14.81 -27.82 16.70
N GLU A 232 -15.91 -27.11 16.45
CA GLU A 232 -16.41 -26.78 15.11
C GLU A 232 -16.10 -25.31 14.77
N HIS A 233 -15.83 -25.05 13.50
CA HIS A 233 -15.48 -23.73 12.97
C HIS A 233 -16.52 -23.31 11.92
N CYS A 234 -16.74 -22.00 11.73
CA CYS A 234 -17.58 -21.53 10.63
C CYS A 234 -16.86 -21.62 9.29
N CYS A 235 -17.57 -22.06 8.26
CA CYS A 235 -17.19 -22.00 6.87
C CYS A 235 -18.37 -21.48 6.05
N GLY A 236 -18.34 -20.19 5.69
CA GLY A 236 -19.47 -19.54 5.05
C GLY A 236 -20.72 -19.60 5.93
N GLY A 237 -21.78 -20.22 5.43
CA GLY A 237 -23.05 -20.39 6.14
C GLY A 237 -23.15 -21.62 7.04
N GLN A 238 -22.14 -22.49 7.10
CA GLN A 238 -22.20 -23.78 7.81
C GLN A 238 -21.07 -23.93 8.82
N THR A 239 -21.20 -24.89 9.75
CA THR A 239 -20.10 -25.32 10.63
C THR A 239 -19.35 -26.50 10.01
N PHE A 240 -18.04 -26.59 10.26
CA PHE A 240 -17.20 -27.71 9.82
C PHE A 240 -16.24 -28.13 10.93
N ASN A 241 -15.81 -29.40 10.91
CA ASN A 241 -14.78 -29.90 11.81
C ASN A 241 -13.38 -29.67 11.19
N PRO A 242 -12.54 -28.80 11.78
CA PRO A 242 -11.22 -28.47 11.24
C PRO A 242 -10.22 -29.63 11.32
N ARG A 243 -10.53 -30.72 12.05
CA ARG A 243 -9.69 -31.93 12.11
C ARG A 243 -9.84 -32.79 10.86
N THR A 244 -11.02 -32.80 10.23
CA THR A 244 -11.35 -33.68 9.10
C THR A 244 -11.63 -32.92 7.81
N HIS A 245 -11.88 -31.61 7.88
CA HIS A 245 -12.24 -30.78 6.74
C HIS A 245 -11.39 -29.50 6.68
N ILE A 246 -11.30 -28.91 5.50
CA ILE A 246 -10.68 -27.62 5.21
C ILE A 246 -11.74 -26.68 4.62
N CYS A 247 -11.74 -25.42 5.05
CA CYS A 247 -12.65 -24.40 4.51
C CYS A 247 -11.92 -23.51 3.51
N CYS A 248 -12.42 -23.42 2.29
CA CYS A 248 -11.89 -22.58 1.21
C CYS A 248 -12.96 -21.59 0.74
N ASN A 249 -12.77 -20.29 0.98
CA ASN A 249 -13.73 -19.22 0.64
C ASN A 249 -15.19 -19.53 1.00
N GLY A 250 -15.42 -20.17 2.15
CA GLY A 250 -16.77 -20.53 2.63
C GLY A 250 -17.31 -21.88 2.13
N HIS A 251 -16.49 -22.67 1.43
CA HIS A 251 -16.81 -24.04 1.00
C HIS A 251 -16.00 -25.05 1.82
N SER A 252 -16.67 -26.02 2.44
CA SER A 252 -16.05 -27.09 3.21
C SER A 252 -15.66 -28.26 2.31
N HIS A 253 -14.44 -28.76 2.46
CA HIS A 253 -13.87 -29.87 1.69
C HIS A 253 -13.24 -30.90 2.60
N ASN A 254 -13.17 -32.16 2.15
CA ASN A 254 -12.44 -33.20 2.86
C ASN A 254 -10.95 -32.86 2.92
N LYS A 255 -10.37 -32.99 4.11
CA LYS A 255 -8.96 -32.71 4.37
C LYS A 255 -8.12 -33.92 3.98
N MET A 256 -7.24 -33.75 3.00
CA MET A 256 -6.28 -34.77 2.57
C MET A 256 -4.85 -34.21 2.64
N ASN A 257 -3.85 -35.10 2.75
CA ASN A 257 -2.45 -34.68 2.82
C ASN A 257 -2.04 -33.96 1.53
N GLY A 258 -1.45 -32.77 1.68
CA GLY A 258 -0.98 -31.97 0.54
C GLY A 258 -2.04 -31.16 -0.19
N HIS A 259 -3.28 -31.13 0.31
CA HIS A 259 -4.38 -30.33 -0.26
C HIS A 259 -4.40 -28.88 0.26
N PHE A 260 -4.60 -27.92 -0.64
CA PHE A 260 -4.56 -26.48 -0.39
C PHE A 260 -5.75 -25.77 -1.00
N CYS A 261 -6.20 -24.70 -0.36
CA CYS A 261 -7.20 -23.83 -0.94
C CYS A 261 -6.63 -22.99 -2.08
N CYS A 262 -7.29 -23.03 -3.23
CA CYS A 262 -7.18 -22.03 -4.29
C CYS A 262 -8.55 -21.40 -4.50
N GLY A 263 -8.79 -20.27 -3.83
CA GLY A 263 -10.11 -19.65 -3.85
C GLY A 263 -11.10 -20.51 -3.08
N SER A 264 -12.17 -20.95 -3.74
CA SER A 264 -13.16 -21.89 -3.18
C SER A 264 -12.80 -23.36 -3.41
N GLU A 265 -11.79 -23.65 -4.23
CA GLU A 265 -11.40 -25.01 -4.60
C GLU A 265 -10.23 -25.53 -3.77
N VAL A 266 -10.06 -26.85 -3.79
CA VAL A 266 -8.92 -27.53 -3.18
C VAL A 266 -8.08 -28.21 -4.25
N TYR A 267 -6.75 -28.07 -4.18
CA TYR A 267 -5.83 -28.73 -5.09
C TYR A 267 -4.62 -29.32 -4.36
N ASP A 268 -4.00 -30.35 -4.94
CA ASP A 268 -2.72 -30.86 -4.44
C ASP A 268 -1.57 -29.96 -4.90
N HIS A 269 -0.89 -29.33 -3.95
CA HIS A 269 0.24 -28.45 -4.23
C HIS A 269 1.50 -29.16 -4.75
N HIS A 270 1.60 -30.48 -4.59
CA HIS A 270 2.69 -31.26 -5.19
C HIS A 270 2.47 -31.51 -6.68
N ASN A 271 1.23 -31.32 -7.17
CA ASN A 271 0.93 -31.50 -8.57
C ASN A 271 1.55 -30.35 -9.38
N GLN A 272 2.65 -30.65 -10.07
CA GLN A 272 3.37 -29.70 -10.91
C GLN A 272 2.55 -29.19 -12.10
N PHE A 273 1.46 -29.88 -12.45
CA PHE A 273 0.52 -29.49 -13.48
C PHE A 273 -0.59 -28.56 -12.97
N LEU A 274 -0.63 -28.24 -11.68
CA LEU A 274 -1.61 -27.32 -11.11
C LEU A 274 -0.91 -26.12 -10.48
N LYS A 275 -1.39 -24.92 -10.82
CA LYS A 275 -0.87 -23.68 -10.26
C LYS A 275 -2.00 -22.79 -9.79
N CYS A 276 -2.03 -22.49 -8.50
CA CYS A 276 -2.91 -21.46 -7.97
C CYS A 276 -2.28 -20.08 -8.12
N CYS A 277 -3.01 -19.13 -8.71
CA CYS A 277 -2.64 -17.71 -8.73
C CYS A 277 -3.77 -16.90 -8.10
N SER A 278 -3.52 -16.31 -6.92
CA SER A 278 -4.47 -15.48 -6.16
C SER A 278 -5.92 -16.01 -6.12
N GLY A 279 -6.06 -17.31 -5.90
CA GLY A 279 -7.35 -17.99 -5.77
C GLY A 279 -7.94 -18.54 -7.07
N HIS A 280 -7.26 -18.40 -8.21
CA HIS A 280 -7.63 -19.02 -9.47
C HIS A 280 -6.71 -20.21 -9.78
N LEU A 281 -7.29 -21.39 -9.97
CA LEU A 281 -6.53 -22.61 -10.26
C LEU A 281 -6.31 -22.77 -11.77
N TYR A 282 -5.06 -22.97 -12.18
CA TYR A 282 -4.67 -23.18 -13.56
C TYR A 282 -4.16 -24.60 -13.77
N ASN A 283 -4.61 -25.23 -14.86
CA ASN A 283 -4.10 -26.51 -15.34
C ASN A 283 -2.99 -26.28 -16.38
N LEU A 284 -1.81 -26.85 -16.13
CA LEU A 284 -0.59 -26.70 -16.90
C LEU A 284 -0.22 -27.95 -17.72
N THR A 285 -1.09 -28.95 -17.83
CA THR A 285 -0.83 -30.22 -18.54
C THR A 285 -0.31 -30.09 -19.97
N HIS A 286 -0.60 -28.97 -20.65
CA HIS A 286 -0.19 -28.73 -22.04
C HIS A 286 0.87 -27.62 -22.20
N LEU A 287 1.48 -27.15 -21.10
CA LEU A 287 2.35 -25.97 -21.12
C LEU A 287 3.82 -26.36 -20.89
N SER A 288 4.66 -26.08 -21.89
CA SER A 288 6.11 -26.17 -21.79
C SER A 288 6.69 -24.82 -21.34
N GLY A 289 7.07 -24.69 -20.07
CA GLY A 289 7.74 -23.49 -19.56
C GLY A 289 7.51 -23.21 -18.08
N LYS A 290 8.33 -22.33 -17.50
CA LYS A 290 8.19 -21.88 -16.10
C LYS A 290 7.02 -20.89 -16.02
N ALA A 291 5.88 -21.33 -15.49
CA ALA A 291 4.71 -20.48 -15.29
C ALA A 291 4.79 -19.73 -13.94
N GLU A 292 4.67 -18.41 -13.97
CA GLU A 292 4.69 -17.56 -12.79
C GLU A 292 3.36 -16.81 -12.60
N CYS A 293 3.00 -16.47 -11.36
CA CYS A 293 1.77 -15.74 -11.11
C CYS A 293 1.97 -14.22 -11.20
N CYS A 294 1.00 -13.54 -11.81
CA CYS A 294 0.83 -12.10 -11.78
C CYS A 294 -0.54 -11.77 -11.19
N GLY A 295 -0.62 -11.64 -9.87
CA GLY A 295 -1.90 -11.57 -9.17
C GLY A 295 -2.68 -12.87 -9.38
N ASN A 296 -3.87 -12.77 -9.97
CA ASN A 296 -4.69 -13.93 -10.32
C ASN A 296 -4.41 -14.48 -11.73
N LEU A 297 -3.56 -13.82 -12.52
CA LEU A 297 -3.25 -14.22 -13.89
C LEU A 297 -1.99 -15.07 -13.94
N LEU A 298 -1.93 -15.97 -14.93
CA LEU A 298 -0.76 -16.79 -15.22
C LEU A 298 0.13 -16.11 -16.27
N LEU A 299 1.39 -15.87 -15.91
CA LEU A 299 2.44 -15.36 -16.79
C LEU A 299 3.20 -16.55 -17.40
N GLN A 300 3.15 -16.67 -18.72
CA GLN A 300 3.71 -17.81 -19.46
C GLN A 300 4.87 -17.43 -20.41
N ASN A 301 4.99 -16.15 -20.78
CA ASN A 301 5.88 -15.70 -21.86
C ASN A 301 6.88 -14.65 -21.35
N ASN A 302 8.14 -14.79 -21.77
CA ASN A 302 9.23 -13.88 -21.44
C ASN A 302 9.05 -12.46 -22.03
N LYS A 303 8.11 -12.26 -22.97
CA LYS A 303 7.74 -10.94 -23.51
C LYS A 303 6.85 -10.11 -22.59
N LYS A 304 6.38 -10.69 -21.48
CA LYS A 304 5.50 -10.01 -20.53
C LYS A 304 6.19 -9.89 -19.18
N ILE A 305 6.01 -8.74 -18.55
CA ILE A 305 6.49 -8.46 -17.19
C ILE A 305 5.30 -8.23 -16.27
N CYS A 306 5.42 -8.67 -15.03
CA CYS A 306 4.41 -8.41 -14.01
C CYS A 306 4.93 -7.40 -13.00
N CYS A 307 4.29 -6.23 -12.93
CA CYS A 307 4.53 -5.27 -11.86
C CYS A 307 3.47 -5.47 -10.77
N SER A 308 3.87 -5.43 -9.50
CA SER A 308 2.97 -5.66 -8.37
C SER A 308 3.26 -4.72 -7.21
N SER A 309 2.21 -4.21 -6.57
CA SER A 309 2.26 -3.54 -5.27
C SER A 309 1.57 -4.41 -4.20
N SER A 310 1.35 -3.87 -3.00
CA SER A 310 0.58 -4.54 -1.94
C SER A 310 -0.88 -4.87 -2.33
N THR A 311 -1.47 -4.15 -3.28
CA THR A 311 -2.89 -4.25 -3.63
C THR A 311 -3.15 -4.75 -5.05
N ASN A 312 -2.27 -4.41 -5.99
CA ASN A 312 -2.50 -4.63 -7.42
C ASN A 312 -1.35 -5.42 -8.05
N SER A 313 -1.69 -6.25 -9.04
CA SER A 313 -0.72 -6.90 -9.93
C SER A 313 -1.18 -6.72 -11.37
N ILE A 314 -0.31 -6.17 -12.22
CA ILE A 314 -0.64 -5.82 -13.60
C ILE A 314 0.44 -6.38 -14.53
N MET A 315 -0.01 -6.99 -15.63
CA MET A 315 0.86 -7.48 -16.69
C MET A 315 1.07 -6.40 -17.75
N TYR A 316 2.33 -6.23 -18.16
CA TYR A 316 2.74 -5.33 -19.23
C TYR A 316 3.49 -6.10 -20.30
N GLU A 317 3.44 -5.62 -21.54
CA GLU A 317 4.38 -6.04 -22.57
C GLU A 317 5.74 -5.38 -22.28
N THR A 318 6.82 -6.15 -22.37
CA THR A 318 8.17 -5.67 -22.07
C THR A 318 8.61 -4.59 -23.05
N LYS A 319 9.07 -3.44 -22.54
CA LYS A 319 9.63 -2.33 -23.29
C LYS A 319 11.05 -2.02 -22.81
N PRO A 320 11.97 -1.60 -23.69
CA PRO A 320 13.29 -1.13 -23.26
C PRO A 320 13.16 0.12 -22.38
N ASN A 321 14.09 0.32 -21.46
CA ASN A 321 14.13 1.46 -20.53
C ASN A 321 12.86 1.62 -19.67
N HIS A 322 12.16 0.52 -19.37
CA HIS A 322 11.02 0.53 -18.47
C HIS A 322 11.22 -0.46 -17.32
N HIS A 323 10.86 -0.04 -16.11
CA HIS A 323 10.95 -0.85 -14.90
C HIS A 323 9.66 -0.78 -14.08
N CYS A 324 9.50 -1.72 -13.15
CA CYS A 324 8.38 -1.72 -12.22
C CYS A 324 8.65 -0.79 -11.03
N CYS A 325 7.64 -0.01 -10.62
CA CYS A 325 7.58 0.68 -9.34
C CYS A 325 6.25 0.35 -8.68
N GLY A 326 6.24 -0.61 -7.74
CA GLY A 326 4.99 -1.24 -7.34
C GLY A 326 4.31 -1.89 -8.56
N HIS A 327 3.03 -1.56 -8.80
CA HIS A 327 2.28 -2.06 -9.96
C HIS A 327 2.40 -1.18 -11.23
N TYR A 328 3.14 -0.07 -11.16
CA TYR A 328 3.34 0.84 -12.30
C TYR A 328 4.55 0.43 -13.15
N TYR A 329 4.39 0.49 -14.47
CA TYR A 329 5.47 0.24 -15.43
C TYR A 329 5.90 1.57 -16.08
N TYR A 330 7.01 2.12 -15.59
CA TYR A 330 7.41 3.50 -15.88
C TYR A 330 8.65 3.55 -16.78
N ASN A 331 8.74 4.59 -17.62
CA ASN A 331 9.94 4.90 -18.38
C ASN A 331 11.01 5.54 -17.47
N THR A 332 12.20 4.95 -17.44
CA THR A 332 13.33 5.38 -16.58
C THR A 332 13.93 6.73 -16.96
N SER A 333 13.70 7.19 -18.19
CA SER A 333 14.09 8.55 -18.61
C SER A 333 13.20 9.63 -18.01
N LEU A 334 12.00 9.28 -17.54
CA LEU A 334 11.02 10.23 -17.00
C LEU A 334 10.92 10.16 -15.47
N TRP A 335 11.00 8.96 -14.91
CA TRP A 335 10.75 8.73 -13.50
C TRP A 335 11.87 7.91 -12.84
N SER A 336 11.98 8.05 -11.53
CA SER A 336 12.69 7.12 -10.65
C SER A 336 11.69 6.51 -9.67
N CYS A 337 12.00 5.31 -9.18
CA CYS A 337 11.23 4.66 -8.14
C CYS A 337 11.96 4.73 -6.81
N CYS A 338 11.23 5.02 -5.74
CA CYS A 338 11.72 4.89 -4.39
C CYS A 338 10.59 4.43 -3.48
N ALA A 339 10.75 3.27 -2.83
CA ALA A 339 9.74 2.71 -1.92
C ALA A 339 8.35 2.57 -2.57
N GLU A 340 8.29 2.04 -3.80
CA GLU A 340 7.08 1.94 -4.63
C GLU A 340 6.43 3.29 -5.02
N ARG A 341 7.12 4.42 -4.84
CA ARG A 341 6.65 5.76 -5.23
C ARG A 341 7.48 6.32 -6.37
N LEU A 342 6.80 6.79 -7.42
CA LEU A 342 7.43 7.44 -8.57
C LEU A 342 7.81 8.89 -8.24
N LYS A 343 9.01 9.28 -8.64
CA LYS A 343 9.53 10.65 -8.52
C LYS A 343 10.03 11.14 -9.89
N PRO A 344 9.78 12.41 -10.27
CA PRO A 344 10.40 13.04 -11.43
C PRO A 344 11.94 12.99 -11.37
N THR A 345 12.62 12.49 -12.41
CA THR A 345 14.10 12.38 -12.42
C THR A 345 14.81 13.66 -12.86
N PRO A 346 15.91 14.02 -12.16
CA PRO A 346 17.05 14.69 -12.78
C PRO A 346 18.42 14.01 -12.53
N LYS A 347 18.52 12.74 -12.10
CA LYS A 347 19.82 12.07 -11.92
C LYS A 347 19.87 10.61 -12.42
N PRO A 348 20.96 10.19 -13.09
CA PRO A 348 21.23 8.81 -13.46
C PRO A 348 21.76 8.05 -12.24
N ASN A 349 21.48 6.75 -12.20
CA ASN A 349 21.96 5.74 -11.26
C ASN A 349 21.12 5.54 -9.99
N SER A 350 19.98 4.88 -10.17
CA SER A 350 19.58 3.83 -9.22
C SER A 350 19.06 2.61 -9.99
N LEU A 351 19.94 1.98 -10.77
CA LEU A 351 19.74 0.57 -11.12
C LEU A 351 19.93 -0.23 -9.83
N ARG A 352 18.85 -0.54 -9.14
CA ARG A 352 18.87 -1.44 -7.98
C ARG A 352 17.68 -2.39 -8.05
N ALA A 353 17.96 -3.61 -7.60
CA ALA A 353 17.18 -4.82 -7.84
C ALA A 353 15.67 -4.61 -7.62
N GLU A 354 14.87 -5.08 -8.59
CA GLU A 354 13.42 -5.13 -8.46
C GLU A 354 13.04 -6.09 -7.33
N TYR A 355 12.68 -5.53 -6.17
CA TYR A 355 12.21 -6.30 -5.04
C TYR A 355 10.70 -6.48 -5.15
N ARG A 356 10.23 -7.71 -5.37
CA ARG A 356 8.80 -8.03 -5.54
C ARG A 356 8.29 -8.85 -4.36
N LEU A 357 7.46 -8.22 -3.51
CA LEU A 357 6.75 -8.93 -2.45
C LEU A 357 5.71 -9.87 -3.08
N LYS A 358 5.56 -11.04 -2.47
CA LYS A 358 4.56 -12.02 -2.88
C LYS A 358 3.50 -12.20 -1.79
N PRO A 359 2.25 -12.52 -2.13
CA PRO A 359 1.28 -13.04 -1.18
C PRO A 359 1.85 -14.26 -0.44
N LEU A 360 1.53 -14.44 0.83
CA LEU A 360 2.08 -15.54 1.64
C LEU A 360 1.84 -16.92 1.00
N ARG A 361 0.63 -17.14 0.49
CA ARG A 361 0.23 -18.37 -0.23
C ARG A 361 1.14 -18.72 -1.43
N ASP A 362 1.71 -17.72 -2.11
CA ASP A 362 2.55 -17.93 -3.30
C ASP A 362 3.99 -18.29 -2.93
N LEU A 363 4.38 -18.03 -1.67
CA LEU A 363 5.68 -18.34 -1.11
C LEU A 363 5.70 -19.73 -0.42
N ILE A 364 4.53 -20.29 -0.12
CA ILE A 364 4.36 -21.64 0.42
C ILE A 364 4.30 -22.63 -0.76
N PRO A 365 5.00 -23.78 -0.72
CA PRO A 365 5.74 -24.34 0.41
C PRO A 365 7.24 -24.00 0.42
N GLU A 366 7.75 -23.18 -0.50
CA GLU A 366 9.21 -22.92 -0.64
C GLU A 366 9.82 -22.43 0.68
N MET A 367 9.11 -21.57 1.41
CA MET A 367 9.55 -21.05 2.70
C MET A 367 9.62 -22.12 3.81
N CYS A 368 8.97 -23.27 3.65
CA CYS A 368 8.97 -24.33 4.67
C CYS A 368 10.37 -24.86 4.97
N ASN A 369 11.31 -24.75 4.02
CA ASN A 369 12.68 -25.21 4.19
C ASN A 369 13.64 -24.08 4.61
N LYS A 370 13.13 -22.88 4.88
CA LYS A 370 13.88 -21.66 5.21
C LYS A 370 13.66 -21.25 6.66
N THR A 371 14.57 -20.45 7.22
CA THR A 371 14.40 -19.87 8.56
C THR A 371 13.64 -18.56 8.44
N VAL A 372 12.35 -18.59 8.78
CA VAL A 372 11.44 -17.44 8.63
C VAL A 372 10.82 -16.99 9.95
N PHE A 373 10.41 -15.73 10.02
CA PHE A 373 9.69 -15.17 11.17
C PHE A 373 8.66 -14.14 10.74
N PHE A 374 7.61 -13.97 11.54
CA PHE A 374 6.66 -12.87 11.39
C PHE A 374 7.09 -11.70 12.28
N GLY A 375 7.25 -10.53 11.67
CA GLY A 375 7.61 -9.29 12.35
C GLY A 375 6.50 -8.26 12.18
N LYS A 376 5.93 -7.78 13.28
CA LYS A 376 5.03 -6.62 13.30
C LYS A 376 5.86 -5.34 13.34
N VAL A 377 5.56 -4.40 12.45
CA VAL A 377 6.22 -3.10 12.41
C VAL A 377 5.68 -2.22 13.53
N GLU A 378 6.56 -1.73 14.39
CA GLU A 378 6.20 -0.91 15.56
C GLU A 378 6.63 0.54 15.39
N SER A 379 7.74 0.77 14.68
CA SER A 379 8.13 2.09 14.22
C SER A 379 9.03 2.03 12.99
N VAL A 380 9.04 3.13 12.25
CA VAL A 380 9.88 3.33 11.07
C VAL A 380 10.52 4.71 11.17
N ALA A 381 11.83 4.79 10.99
CA ALA A 381 12.58 6.03 10.91
C ALA A 381 13.37 6.08 9.60
N LEU A 382 13.54 7.30 9.06
CA LEU A 382 14.37 7.56 7.88
C LEU A 382 15.58 8.38 8.32
N GLU A 383 16.76 7.87 8.01
CA GLU A 383 18.03 8.55 8.24
C GLU A 383 18.84 8.47 6.94
N ASN A 384 19.04 9.62 6.27
CA ASN A 384 19.61 9.69 4.93
C ASN A 384 18.84 8.77 3.94
N ASP A 385 19.56 7.90 3.22
CA ASP A 385 18.98 6.91 2.29
C ASP A 385 18.61 5.58 2.98
N MET A 386 18.74 5.49 4.31
CA MET A 386 18.45 4.29 5.07
C MET A 386 17.10 4.39 5.78
N ARG A 387 16.34 3.29 5.71
CA ARG A 387 15.13 3.08 6.52
C ARG A 387 15.46 2.13 7.67
N HIS A 388 15.24 2.61 8.88
CA HIS A 388 15.32 1.83 10.10
C HIS A 388 13.92 1.39 10.50
N VAL A 389 13.75 0.08 10.69
CA VAL A 389 12.47 -0.53 11.05
C VAL A 389 12.65 -1.25 12.38
N LEU A 390 11.83 -0.90 13.36
CA LEU A 390 11.72 -1.64 14.61
C LEU A 390 10.59 -2.65 14.48
N LEU A 391 10.94 -3.93 14.61
CA LEU A 391 10.02 -5.05 14.52
C LEU A 391 9.80 -5.66 15.90
N LYS A 392 8.54 -6.00 16.21
CA LYS A 392 8.20 -6.97 17.24
C LYS A 392 7.99 -8.33 16.59
N VAL A 393 8.86 -9.28 16.89
CA VAL A 393 8.75 -10.67 16.45
C VAL A 393 7.56 -11.30 17.16
N VAL A 394 6.51 -11.59 16.39
CA VAL A 394 5.28 -12.19 16.90
C VAL A 394 5.34 -13.72 16.87
N TRP A 395 6.15 -14.28 15.97
CA TRP A 395 6.33 -15.72 15.81
C TRP A 395 7.57 -16.05 14.97
N GLN A 396 8.27 -17.15 15.28
CA GLN A 396 9.46 -17.59 14.53
C GLN A 396 9.44 -19.10 14.28
N VAL A 397 9.84 -19.49 13.07
CA VAL A 397 10.19 -20.87 12.70
C VAL A 397 11.69 -21.02 12.72
N ASN A 398 12.22 -21.94 13.53
CA ASN A 398 13.60 -22.37 13.44
C ASN A 398 13.64 -23.89 13.26
N MET A 399 13.78 -24.37 12.03
CA MET A 399 13.77 -25.80 11.73
C MET A 399 15.03 -26.56 12.20
N LYS A 400 16.09 -25.86 12.64
CA LYS A 400 17.37 -26.48 13.03
C LYS A 400 17.79 -26.28 14.49
N SER A 401 17.11 -25.47 15.30
CA SER A 401 17.37 -25.41 16.74
C SER A 401 16.23 -24.80 17.55
N GLU A 402 15.95 -25.38 18.73
CA GLU A 402 14.98 -24.91 19.74
C GLU A 402 15.41 -23.62 20.47
N LYS A 403 16.19 -22.75 19.81
CA LYS A 403 16.54 -21.45 20.41
C LYS A 403 15.44 -20.43 20.13
N VAL A 404 14.54 -20.30 21.11
CA VAL A 404 13.60 -19.20 21.27
C VAL A 404 14.38 -17.90 21.44
N ILE A 405 14.05 -16.87 20.66
CA ILE A 405 14.65 -15.54 20.81
C ILE A 405 14.27 -14.97 22.20
N LYS A 406 15.28 -14.50 22.94
CA LYS A 406 15.11 -13.91 24.28
C LYS A 406 14.64 -12.44 24.26
N ASP A 407 14.76 -11.74 23.13
CA ASP A 407 14.29 -10.36 22.94
C ASP A 407 13.29 -10.29 21.76
N PRO A 408 12.00 -9.99 22.01
CA PRO A 408 11.00 -9.92 20.94
C PRO A 408 11.22 -8.74 19.98
N TRP A 409 12.17 -7.84 20.23
CA TRP A 409 12.42 -6.67 19.41
C TRP A 409 13.62 -6.87 18.47
N LEU A 410 13.43 -6.55 17.19
CA LEU A 410 14.47 -6.65 16.16
C LEU A 410 14.56 -5.34 15.38
N HIS A 411 15.75 -4.76 15.33
CA HIS A 411 16.05 -3.61 14.48
C HIS A 411 16.55 -4.08 13.10
N VAL A 412 16.02 -3.47 12.05
CA VAL A 412 16.41 -3.75 10.67
C VAL A 412 16.72 -2.45 9.94
N SER A 413 17.89 -2.39 9.31
CA SER A 413 18.31 -1.27 8.45
C SER A 413 18.29 -1.72 6.98
N LEU A 414 17.52 -1.02 6.16
CA LEU A 414 17.35 -1.29 4.74
C LEU A 414 17.60 -0.02 3.93
N ASP A 415 18.07 -0.16 2.70
CA ASP A 415 18.07 0.96 1.76
C ASP A 415 16.63 1.38 1.45
N HIS A 416 16.29 2.64 1.71
CA HIS A 416 14.91 3.12 1.66
C HIS A 416 14.27 2.92 0.29
N CYS A 417 15.01 3.16 -0.79
CA CYS A 417 14.47 3.12 -2.14
C CYS A 417 14.49 1.71 -2.76
N SER A 418 15.38 0.84 -2.30
CA SER A 418 15.52 -0.54 -2.81
C SER A 418 14.48 -1.50 -2.23
N PHE A 419 13.79 -1.12 -1.16
CA PHE A 419 12.79 -1.97 -0.51
C PHE A 419 11.40 -1.30 -0.46
N PRO A 420 10.31 -2.06 -0.65
CA PRO A 420 8.93 -1.61 -0.49
C PRO A 420 8.68 -0.91 0.84
N ALA A 421 7.71 0.00 0.88
CA ALA A 421 7.25 0.62 2.11
C ALA A 421 6.72 -0.44 3.11
N THR A 422 7.07 -0.29 4.37
CA THR A 422 6.57 -1.11 5.48
C THR A 422 5.68 -0.22 6.35
N ASP A 423 4.42 -0.60 6.50
CA ASP A 423 3.42 0.22 7.18
C ASP A 423 3.40 -0.08 8.67
N ASN A 424 3.25 0.97 9.47
CA ASN A 424 3.21 0.82 10.92
C ASN A 424 2.01 -0.03 11.36
N GLY A 425 2.22 -0.94 12.32
CA GLY A 425 1.21 -1.85 12.83
C GLY A 425 0.90 -3.07 11.95
N LYS A 426 1.43 -3.14 10.71
CA LYS A 426 1.29 -4.32 9.84
C LYS A 426 2.33 -5.38 10.16
N THR A 427 2.00 -6.63 9.88
CA THR A 427 2.90 -7.78 10.04
C THR A 427 3.32 -8.32 8.70
N TYR A 428 4.58 -8.70 8.57
CA TYR A 428 5.15 -9.27 7.35
C TYR A 428 5.96 -10.54 7.66
N LEU A 429 6.13 -11.41 6.68
CA LEU A 429 7.06 -12.54 6.74
C LEU A 429 8.46 -12.11 6.32
N TRP A 430 9.45 -12.51 7.10
CA TRP A 430 10.87 -12.24 6.88
C TRP A 430 11.66 -13.54 6.86
N GLU A 431 12.68 -13.62 6.00
CA GLU A 431 13.68 -14.69 5.97
C GLU A 431 14.98 -14.21 6.61
N LYS A 432 15.58 -15.04 7.47
CA LYS A 432 16.96 -14.83 7.92
C LYS A 432 17.90 -15.49 6.92
N ASN A 433 18.65 -14.70 6.17
CA ASN A 433 19.63 -15.22 5.23
C ASN A 433 20.82 -15.90 5.96
N HIS A 434 21.72 -16.54 5.21
CA HIS A 434 22.91 -17.22 5.75
C HIS A 434 23.81 -16.32 6.62
N ASN A 435 23.74 -15.00 6.44
CA ASN A 435 24.50 -14.00 7.20
C ASN A 435 23.71 -13.44 8.40
N GLY A 436 22.52 -13.97 8.69
CA GLY A 436 21.64 -13.53 9.76
C GLY A 436 20.89 -12.22 9.50
N LYS A 437 21.04 -11.60 8.32
CA LYS A 437 20.31 -10.39 7.95
C LYS A 437 18.88 -10.74 7.51
N PRO A 438 17.86 -10.03 8.03
CA PRO A 438 16.47 -10.26 7.67
C PRO A 438 16.15 -9.68 6.29
N VAL A 439 15.40 -10.44 5.49
CA VAL A 439 14.97 -10.13 4.12
C VAL A 439 13.44 -10.22 4.07
N LEU A 440 12.77 -9.17 3.59
CA LEU A 440 11.30 -9.04 3.59
C LEU A 440 10.62 -9.88 2.49
N LEU A 441 10.02 -11.02 2.79
CA LEU A 441 9.51 -11.89 1.72
C LEU A 441 8.09 -11.55 1.24
N SER A 442 7.20 -11.23 2.16
CA SER A 442 5.76 -11.18 1.86
C SER A 442 5.17 -9.78 1.88
N GLN A 443 4.02 -9.64 1.24
CA GLN A 443 3.04 -8.58 1.52
C GLN A 443 2.54 -8.66 2.99
N PRO A 444 1.80 -7.65 3.50
CA PRO A 444 1.22 -7.73 4.83
C PRO A 444 0.37 -8.99 5.02
N VAL A 445 0.53 -9.67 6.16
CA VAL A 445 -0.16 -10.92 6.50
C VAL A 445 -1.21 -10.71 7.58
N ASP A 446 -2.27 -11.52 7.54
CA ASP A 446 -3.25 -11.65 8.61
C ASP A 446 -2.79 -12.74 9.59
N LEU A 447 -2.22 -12.29 10.70
CA LEU A 447 -1.62 -13.10 11.78
C LEU A 447 -2.42 -14.35 12.15
N THR A 448 -3.75 -14.31 12.12
CA THR A 448 -4.58 -15.41 12.64
C THR A 448 -4.82 -16.52 11.62
N ALA A 449 -5.04 -16.20 10.34
CA ALA A 449 -5.23 -17.23 9.32
C ALA A 449 -3.89 -17.72 8.74
N ASP A 450 -2.94 -16.80 8.57
CA ASP A 450 -1.72 -17.02 7.82
C ASP A 450 -0.67 -17.84 8.60
N ILE A 451 -0.54 -17.61 9.91
CA ILE A 451 0.38 -18.38 10.78
C ILE A 451 -0.09 -19.84 10.86
N TYR A 452 -1.40 -20.06 11.06
CA TYR A 452 -1.97 -21.41 11.12
C TYR A 452 -1.83 -22.13 9.78
N MET A 453 -2.05 -21.45 8.66
CA MET A 453 -1.81 -22.00 7.32
C MET A 453 -0.35 -22.43 7.15
N LEU A 454 0.61 -21.55 7.46
CA LEU A 454 2.02 -21.88 7.34
C LEU A 454 2.44 -23.05 8.24
N TYR A 455 1.98 -23.04 9.50
CA TYR A 455 2.25 -24.11 10.46
C TYR A 455 1.66 -25.44 9.98
N TYR A 456 0.40 -25.45 9.56
CA TYR A 456 -0.25 -26.66 9.09
C TYR A 456 0.51 -27.29 7.91
N VAL A 457 0.89 -26.46 6.94
CA VAL A 457 1.55 -26.91 5.70
C VAL A 457 2.96 -27.41 5.95
N CYS A 458 3.78 -26.64 6.66
CA CYS A 458 5.19 -26.99 6.82
C CYS A 458 5.40 -28.08 7.87
N TYR A 459 4.47 -28.28 8.81
CA TYR A 459 4.70 -29.09 10.01
C TYR A 459 3.87 -30.38 10.09
N GLN A 460 2.89 -30.62 9.22
CA GLN A 460 2.23 -31.93 9.14
C GLN A 460 3.13 -33.07 8.63
N LYS A 461 4.36 -32.78 8.17
CA LYS A 461 5.36 -33.79 7.76
C LYS A 461 6.06 -34.52 8.93
N LYS A 462 5.70 -34.27 10.18
CA LYS A 462 6.30 -34.92 11.37
C LYS A 462 5.33 -35.81 12.16
N GLY A 463 4.34 -36.40 11.48
CA GLY A 463 3.51 -37.49 12.01
C GLY A 463 3.94 -38.82 11.42
#